data_AF-A0A382KJM0-F1
#
_entry.id   AF-A0A382KJM0-F1
#
_cell.length_a   1.000
_cell.length_b   1.000
_cell.length_c   1.000
_cell.angle_alpha   90.00
_cell.angle_beta   90.00
_cell.angle_gamma   90.00
#
_symmetry.space_group_name_H-M   'P 1'
#
loop_
_entity.id
_entity.type
_entity.pdbx_description
1 polymer ?
#
loop_
_entity_poly.entity_id
_entity_poly.type
_entity_poly.pdbx_seq_one_letter_code
_entity_poly.pdbx_strand_id
1 'polypeptide(L)'
;MKTNKTLIYFADLTHTGPVISSNYFPLASGLLGSMLLQEIPELVEIEIFKYPQDLSKAVERRMPKIIGFTNYSWNCNLAYEYAKQIKEFSPETIILFGGPNYGSVQDEMAWFWKRYPLIDFYVAKEGEVAIVELVRALHEVDYDPLRLKKTRTLLGNCHYWWKGELIIGKDLPRVKSIEELPSPYLDGLMDKFFDGVLTPLIHTTRGCPFTCTFCTEGATYYNKVAQRVSLEDELRYIAERVGGVPDLGCTDANFGMFKQDIEKARIIHSIQKEYDWPKRFSVSTGKNKKERVINVAKMLGQALNVAASLQSTDENVLDNIKR
;
A
#
# COMPACT_ATOMS: atom_id res chain seq x y z
N MET A 1 15.98 -13.69 26.88
CA MET A 1 14.51 -13.89 26.91
C MET A 1 14.03 -14.02 25.48
N LYS A 2 13.51 -15.18 25.04
CA LYS A 2 12.81 -15.26 23.75
C LYS A 2 11.55 -14.40 23.88
N THR A 3 11.50 -13.29 23.16
CA THR A 3 10.31 -12.44 23.09
C THR A 3 9.17 -13.25 22.49
N ASN A 4 8.05 -13.40 23.19
CA ASN A 4 6.87 -14.17 22.75
C ASN A 4 6.05 -13.43 21.68
N LYS A 5 6.73 -12.70 20.79
CA LYS A 5 6.13 -11.90 19.73
C LYS A 5 5.67 -12.79 18.59
N THR A 6 4.53 -12.46 18.03
CA THR A 6 3.98 -13.10 16.84
C THR A 6 4.72 -12.59 15.61
N LEU A 7 5.29 -13.53 14.85
CA LEU A 7 5.93 -13.20 13.58
C LEU A 7 4.87 -12.97 12.51
N ILE A 8 4.89 -11.77 11.90
CA ILE A 8 4.03 -11.37 10.80
C ILE A 8 4.89 -11.02 9.60
N TYR A 9 4.62 -11.66 8.47
CA TYR A 9 5.24 -11.30 7.19
C TYR A 9 4.28 -10.47 6.35
N PHE A 10 4.78 -9.39 5.74
CA PHE A 10 4.06 -8.68 4.68
C PHE A 10 4.80 -8.83 3.37
N ALA A 11 4.10 -9.12 2.28
CA ALA A 11 4.71 -9.36 0.98
C ALA A 11 3.99 -8.58 -0.12
N ASP A 12 4.73 -7.71 -0.80
CA ASP A 12 4.31 -7.04 -2.03
C ASP A 12 5.08 -7.61 -3.22
N LEU A 13 4.79 -8.87 -3.54
CA LEU A 13 5.61 -9.64 -4.46
C LEU A 13 5.62 -9.04 -5.88
N THR A 14 6.80 -9.08 -6.50
CA THR A 14 7.01 -8.70 -7.90
C THR A 14 7.52 -9.87 -8.71
N HIS A 15 7.12 -9.95 -9.98
CA HIS A 15 7.70 -10.92 -10.91
C HIS A 15 9.14 -10.50 -11.28
N THR A 16 10.09 -11.41 -11.11
CA THR A 16 11.53 -11.20 -11.36
C THR A 16 12.01 -11.99 -12.59
N GLY A 17 11.20 -12.01 -13.65
CA GLY A 17 11.50 -12.74 -14.89
C GLY A 17 12.58 -12.04 -15.72
N PRO A 18 12.35 -11.77 -17.02
CA PRO A 18 13.29 -11.00 -17.84
C PRO A 18 13.56 -9.60 -17.30
N VAL A 19 12.57 -8.99 -16.64
CA VAL A 19 12.66 -7.72 -15.93
C VAL A 19 11.89 -7.80 -14.63
N ILE A 20 12.16 -6.88 -13.70
CA ILE A 20 11.34 -6.69 -12.52
C ILE A 20 10.08 -5.92 -12.93
N SER A 21 8.91 -6.56 -12.79
CA SER A 21 7.63 -6.00 -13.25
C SER A 21 7.23 -4.71 -12.51
N SER A 22 7.31 -4.75 -11.18
CA SER A 22 7.16 -3.59 -10.30
C SER A 22 8.43 -3.46 -9.47
N ASN A 23 9.23 -2.44 -9.76
CA ASN A 23 10.50 -2.17 -9.09
C ASN A 23 10.38 -1.06 -8.04
N TYR A 24 9.23 -0.89 -7.38
CA TYR A 24 9.08 0.10 -6.30
C TYR A 24 9.20 -0.53 -4.92
N PHE A 25 9.57 0.27 -3.93
CA PHE A 25 9.53 -0.13 -2.53
C PHE A 25 8.11 -0.58 -2.13
N PRO A 26 7.97 -1.58 -1.24
CA PRO A 26 6.69 -2.12 -0.81
C PRO A 26 6.01 -1.21 0.24
N LEU A 27 5.75 0.05 -0.12
CA LEU A 27 5.32 1.11 0.80
C LEU A 27 4.05 0.75 1.58
N ALA A 28 3.07 0.13 0.93
CA ALA A 28 1.83 -0.27 1.61
C ALA A 28 2.10 -1.27 2.73
N SER A 29 2.92 -2.29 2.48
CA SER A 29 3.37 -3.25 3.50
C SER A 29 4.18 -2.56 4.60
N GLY A 30 5.01 -1.59 4.23
CA GLY A 30 5.73 -0.72 5.17
C GLY A 30 4.79 -0.03 6.15
N LEU A 31 3.80 0.70 5.64
CA LEU A 31 2.83 1.45 6.44
C LEU A 31 2.05 0.54 7.39
N LEU A 32 1.62 -0.66 6.94
CA LEU A 32 0.97 -1.63 7.81
C LEU A 32 1.89 -2.13 8.92
N GLY A 33 3.15 -2.42 8.58
CA GLY A 33 4.16 -2.86 9.53
C GLY A 33 4.44 -1.79 10.60
N SER A 34 4.71 -0.57 10.16
CA SER A 34 4.94 0.58 11.04
C SER A 34 3.76 0.85 11.95
N MET A 35 2.53 0.79 11.44
CA MET A 35 1.33 0.97 12.25
C MET A 35 1.21 -0.09 13.36
N LEU A 36 1.49 -1.35 13.05
CA LEU A 36 1.50 -2.42 14.05
C LEU A 36 2.62 -2.23 15.09
N LEU A 37 3.81 -1.80 14.67
CA LEU A 37 4.90 -1.51 15.60
C LEU A 37 4.63 -0.29 16.48
N GLN A 38 3.89 0.70 15.98
CA GLN A 38 3.46 1.84 16.79
C GLN A 38 2.40 1.43 17.83
N GLU A 39 1.40 0.64 17.41
CA GLU A 39 0.18 0.41 18.21
C GLU A 39 0.24 -0.83 19.11
N ILE A 40 1.02 -1.85 18.76
CA ILE A 40 1.15 -3.11 19.52
C ILE A 40 2.58 -3.71 19.43
N PRO A 41 3.65 -2.93 19.68
CA PRO A 41 5.05 -3.36 19.51
C PRO A 41 5.40 -4.61 20.32
N GLU A 42 4.77 -4.83 21.46
CA GLU A 42 4.98 -5.96 22.35
C GLU A 42 4.42 -7.28 21.80
N LEU A 43 3.45 -7.22 20.89
CA LEU A 43 2.78 -8.38 20.32
C LEU A 43 3.42 -8.89 19.04
N VAL A 44 4.11 -8.03 18.27
CA VAL A 44 4.47 -8.33 16.88
C VAL A 44 5.97 -8.20 16.60
N GLU A 45 6.43 -9.07 15.72
CA GLU A 45 7.72 -9.01 15.03
C GLU A 45 7.41 -9.04 13.52
N ILE A 46 7.99 -8.12 12.75
CA ILE A 46 7.57 -7.87 11.37
C ILE A 46 8.74 -8.00 10.41
N GLU A 47 8.54 -8.70 9.30
CA GLU A 47 9.43 -8.67 8.14
C GLU A 47 8.62 -8.39 6.86
N ILE A 48 9.20 -7.60 5.95
CA ILE A 48 8.54 -7.18 4.70
C ILE A 48 9.26 -7.78 3.50
N PHE A 49 8.58 -8.19 2.43
CA PHE A 49 9.20 -8.82 1.27
C PHE A 49 8.72 -8.21 -0.03
N LYS A 50 9.66 -8.04 -0.98
CA LYS A 50 9.39 -7.62 -2.36
C LYS A 50 9.73 -8.73 -3.35
N TYR A 51 10.85 -9.40 -3.15
CA TYR A 51 11.30 -10.47 -4.02
C TYR A 51 10.79 -11.84 -3.57
N PRO A 52 10.25 -12.66 -4.50
CA PRO A 52 9.80 -14.02 -4.21
C PRO A 52 10.88 -14.89 -3.55
N GLN A 53 12.12 -14.78 -4.01
CA GLN A 53 13.24 -15.59 -3.52
C GLN A 53 13.58 -15.28 -2.06
N ASP A 54 13.46 -14.02 -1.65
CA ASP A 54 13.70 -13.61 -0.27
C ASP A 54 12.58 -14.09 0.65
N LEU A 55 11.33 -14.03 0.18
CA LEU A 55 10.21 -14.61 0.91
C LEU A 55 10.40 -16.12 1.08
N SER A 56 10.77 -16.85 0.03
CA SER A 56 11.04 -18.30 0.08
C SER A 56 12.11 -18.63 1.14
N LYS A 57 13.24 -17.94 1.13
CA LYS A 57 14.30 -18.13 2.14
C LYS A 57 13.81 -17.82 3.56
N ALA A 58 12.98 -16.80 3.72
CA ALA A 58 12.45 -16.43 5.03
C ALA A 58 11.48 -17.47 5.59
N VAL A 59 10.55 -17.97 4.77
CA VAL A 59 9.59 -19.02 5.21
C VAL A 59 10.29 -20.35 5.50
N GLU A 60 11.36 -20.69 4.78
CA GLU A 60 12.21 -21.86 5.07
C GLU A 60 12.93 -21.71 6.42
N ARG A 61 13.39 -20.49 6.74
CA ARG A 61 14.06 -20.19 8.00
C ARG A 61 13.10 -20.18 9.18
N ARG A 62 11.95 -19.50 9.04
CA ARG A 62 10.96 -19.33 10.08
C ARG A 62 9.59 -19.03 9.47
N MET A 63 8.68 -19.99 9.58
CA MET A 63 7.30 -19.80 9.14
C MET A 63 6.61 -18.72 10.00
N PRO A 64 5.94 -17.72 9.40
CA PRO A 64 5.21 -16.71 10.14
C PRO A 64 3.88 -17.25 10.66
N LYS A 65 3.32 -16.63 11.69
CA LYS A 65 1.96 -16.96 12.15
C LYS A 65 0.89 -16.33 11.24
N ILE A 66 1.20 -15.14 10.71
CA ILE A 66 0.36 -14.40 9.76
C ILE A 66 1.24 -13.99 8.58
N ILE A 67 0.75 -14.18 7.36
CA ILE A 67 1.34 -13.56 6.17
C ILE A 67 0.29 -12.73 5.43
N GLY A 68 0.59 -11.45 5.23
CA GLY A 68 -0.23 -10.49 4.50
C GLY A 68 0.34 -10.22 3.11
N PHE A 69 -0.46 -10.42 2.07
CA PHE A 69 -0.08 -10.10 0.69
C PHE A 69 -0.78 -8.83 0.20
N THR A 70 -0.02 -7.90 -0.39
CA THR A 70 -0.63 -6.83 -1.18
C THR A 70 -1.19 -7.41 -2.47
N ASN A 71 -2.44 -7.09 -2.77
CA ASN A 71 -3.20 -7.66 -3.87
C ASN A 71 -3.44 -6.61 -4.95
N TYR A 72 -2.61 -6.66 -5.97
CA TYR A 72 -2.70 -5.88 -7.20
C TYR A 72 -2.96 -6.81 -8.39
N SER A 73 -3.48 -6.27 -9.50
CA SER A 73 -3.80 -7.05 -10.70
C SER A 73 -2.58 -7.77 -11.29
N TRP A 74 -1.38 -7.21 -11.12
CA TRP A 74 -0.12 -7.76 -11.62
C TRP A 74 0.57 -8.78 -10.70
N ASN A 75 0.14 -8.95 -9.44
CA ASN A 75 0.79 -9.87 -8.50
C ASN A 75 -0.17 -10.90 -7.84
N CYS A 76 -1.48 -10.77 -8.02
CA CYS A 76 -2.48 -11.61 -7.35
C CYS A 76 -2.23 -13.12 -7.50
N ASN A 77 -1.97 -13.58 -8.73
CA ASN A 77 -1.70 -15.00 -8.98
C ASN A 77 -0.39 -15.48 -8.34
N LEU A 78 0.65 -14.63 -8.33
CA LEU A 78 1.93 -14.93 -7.70
C LEU A 78 1.76 -15.05 -6.17
N ALA A 79 1.11 -14.06 -5.55
CA ALA A 79 0.82 -14.08 -4.12
C ALA A 79 -0.04 -15.29 -3.72
N TYR A 80 -1.06 -15.62 -4.53
CA TYR A 80 -1.92 -16.76 -4.23
C TYR A 80 -1.21 -18.11 -4.39
N GLU A 81 -0.25 -18.22 -5.31
CA GLU A 81 0.58 -19.41 -5.44
C GLU A 81 1.45 -19.64 -4.19
N TYR A 82 2.03 -18.56 -3.64
CA TYR A 82 2.71 -18.64 -2.34
C TYR A 82 1.75 -19.03 -1.21
N ALA A 83 0.54 -18.48 -1.18
CA ALA A 83 -0.46 -18.84 -0.18
C ALA A 83 -0.81 -20.34 -0.22
N LYS A 84 -0.93 -20.95 -1.42
CA LYS A 84 -1.13 -22.40 -1.55
C LYS A 84 0.01 -23.19 -0.94
N GLN A 85 1.24 -22.91 -1.34
CA GLN A 85 2.41 -23.65 -0.87
C GLN A 85 2.56 -23.49 0.65
N ILE A 86 2.40 -22.27 1.18
CA ILE A 86 2.44 -22.02 2.62
C ILE A 86 1.37 -22.84 3.35
N LYS A 87 0.12 -22.89 2.85
CA LYS A 87 -0.95 -23.71 3.45
C LYS A 87 -0.68 -25.22 3.34
N GLU A 88 0.05 -25.69 2.34
CA GLU A 88 0.46 -27.10 2.24
C GLU A 88 1.48 -27.48 3.32
N PHE A 89 2.44 -26.59 3.63
CA PHE A 89 3.47 -26.83 4.64
C PHE A 89 3.06 -26.46 6.07
N SER A 90 2.24 -25.42 6.23
CA SER A 90 1.79 -24.86 7.50
C SER A 90 0.32 -24.40 7.37
N PRO A 91 -0.64 -25.34 7.44
CA PRO A 91 -2.07 -25.06 7.32
C PRO A 91 -2.59 -24.01 8.31
N GLU A 92 -1.92 -23.89 9.47
CA GLU A 92 -2.21 -22.95 10.56
C GLU A 92 -1.73 -21.52 10.33
N THR A 93 -0.89 -21.28 9.31
CA THR A 93 -0.47 -19.92 8.94
C THR A 93 -1.67 -19.15 8.42
N ILE A 94 -1.97 -18.01 9.02
CA ILE A 94 -3.11 -17.17 8.63
C ILE A 94 -2.75 -16.40 7.36
N ILE A 95 -3.54 -16.57 6.30
CA ILE A 95 -3.33 -15.88 5.02
C ILE A 95 -4.22 -14.63 4.95
N LEU A 96 -3.60 -13.47 4.91
CA LEU A 96 -4.27 -12.18 4.75
C LEU A 96 -3.98 -11.62 3.35
N PHE A 97 -4.98 -11.08 2.68
CA PHE A 97 -4.79 -10.27 1.47
C PHE A 97 -5.33 -8.85 1.70
N GLY A 98 -4.81 -7.87 0.98
CA GLY A 98 -5.35 -6.51 1.00
C GLY A 98 -4.86 -5.70 -0.19
N GLY A 99 -5.67 -4.76 -0.68
CA GLY A 99 -5.34 -3.98 -1.88
C GLY A 99 -6.53 -3.82 -2.82
N PRO A 100 -6.35 -3.12 -3.95
CA PRO A 100 -7.46 -2.73 -4.83
C PRO A 100 -8.02 -3.88 -5.69
N ASN A 101 -7.29 -5.01 -5.85
CA ASN A 101 -7.67 -6.08 -6.77
C ASN A 101 -8.68 -7.10 -6.17
N TYR A 102 -9.80 -6.61 -5.66
CA TYR A 102 -10.81 -7.43 -4.93
C TYR A 102 -12.20 -7.42 -5.56
N GLY A 103 -12.57 -6.29 -6.17
CA GLY A 103 -13.94 -5.99 -6.58
C GLY A 103 -14.60 -4.95 -5.67
N SER A 104 -15.60 -4.26 -6.22
CA SER A 104 -16.32 -3.18 -5.54
C SER A 104 -17.81 -3.46 -5.32
N VAL A 105 -18.33 -4.51 -5.97
CA VAL A 105 -19.70 -4.98 -5.82
C VAL A 105 -19.76 -6.43 -5.33
N GLN A 106 -20.91 -6.83 -4.78
CA GLN A 106 -21.07 -8.11 -4.08
C GLN A 106 -20.74 -9.33 -4.96
N ASP A 107 -21.14 -9.32 -6.23
CA ASP A 107 -20.88 -10.45 -7.14
C ASP A 107 -19.40 -10.62 -7.46
N GLU A 108 -18.66 -9.52 -7.64
CA GLU A 108 -17.21 -9.53 -7.85
C GLU A 108 -16.48 -10.05 -6.60
N MET A 109 -16.89 -9.58 -5.42
CA MET A 109 -16.33 -10.07 -4.16
C MET A 109 -16.62 -11.57 -3.99
N ALA A 110 -17.86 -12.01 -4.24
CA ALA A 110 -18.22 -13.43 -4.15
C ALA A 110 -17.42 -14.29 -5.15
N TRP A 111 -17.18 -13.79 -6.36
CA TRP A 111 -16.31 -14.45 -7.34
C TRP A 111 -14.87 -14.56 -6.83
N PHE A 112 -14.33 -13.49 -6.24
CA PHE A 112 -12.99 -13.49 -5.65
C PHE A 112 -12.83 -14.57 -4.58
N TRP A 113 -13.75 -14.66 -3.62
CA TRP A 113 -13.68 -15.67 -2.54
C TRP A 113 -13.81 -17.10 -3.05
N LYS A 114 -14.64 -17.33 -4.08
CA LYS A 114 -14.73 -18.65 -4.72
C LYS A 114 -13.43 -19.04 -5.42
N ARG A 115 -12.76 -18.07 -6.04
CA ARG A 115 -11.51 -18.29 -6.76
C ARG A 115 -10.30 -18.48 -5.83
N TYR A 116 -10.31 -17.82 -4.68
CA TYR A 116 -9.17 -17.80 -3.75
C TYR A 116 -9.53 -18.31 -2.34
N PRO A 117 -10.00 -19.58 -2.21
CA PRO A 117 -10.52 -20.12 -0.94
C PRO A 117 -9.51 -20.26 0.20
N LEU A 118 -8.20 -20.17 -0.08
CA LEU A 118 -7.15 -20.27 0.94
C LEU A 118 -6.90 -18.96 1.70
N ILE A 119 -7.50 -17.85 1.25
CA ILE A 119 -7.41 -16.57 1.94
C ILE A 119 -8.26 -16.65 3.22
N ASP A 120 -7.66 -16.31 4.36
CA ASP A 120 -8.37 -16.31 5.64
C ASP A 120 -9.14 -15.01 5.85
N PHE A 121 -8.49 -13.87 5.59
CA PHE A 121 -9.05 -12.53 5.75
C PHE A 121 -8.66 -11.64 4.58
N TYR A 122 -9.50 -10.67 4.26
CA TYR A 122 -9.21 -9.63 3.29
C TYR A 122 -9.41 -8.25 3.92
N VAL A 123 -8.37 -7.41 3.93
CA VAL A 123 -8.49 -6.00 4.34
C VAL A 123 -8.77 -5.16 3.09
N ALA A 124 -10.01 -4.69 2.98
CA ALA A 124 -10.43 -3.77 1.94
C ALA A 124 -10.09 -2.32 2.30
N LYS A 125 -9.96 -1.45 1.30
CA LYS A 125 -9.78 0.00 1.50
C LYS A 125 -8.50 0.33 2.30
N GLU A 126 -8.56 1.30 3.23
CA GLU A 126 -7.42 1.70 4.06
C GLU A 126 -7.16 0.65 5.15
N GLY A 127 -5.90 0.23 5.27
CA GLY A 127 -5.54 -0.97 6.03
C GLY A 127 -4.88 -0.70 7.38
N GLU A 128 -4.37 0.51 7.62
CA GLU A 128 -3.55 0.82 8.79
C GLU A 128 -4.30 0.60 10.11
N VAL A 129 -5.52 1.12 10.23
CA VAL A 129 -6.35 0.88 11.43
C VAL A 129 -6.90 -0.56 11.44
N ALA A 130 -7.32 -1.05 10.28
CA ALA A 130 -7.95 -2.36 10.13
C ALA A 130 -7.01 -3.52 10.52
N ILE A 131 -5.72 -3.41 10.20
CA ILE A 131 -4.75 -4.46 10.50
C ILE A 131 -4.51 -4.58 12.00
N VAL A 132 -4.49 -3.46 12.73
CA VAL A 132 -4.36 -3.45 14.20
C VAL A 132 -5.58 -4.11 14.84
N GLU A 133 -6.79 -3.77 14.39
CA GLU A 133 -8.04 -4.36 14.87
C GLU A 133 -8.06 -5.87 14.64
N LEU A 134 -7.68 -6.32 13.43
CA LEU A 134 -7.62 -7.73 13.07
C LEU A 134 -6.58 -8.51 13.89
N VAL A 135 -5.36 -7.97 14.06
CA VAL A 135 -4.30 -8.66 14.80
C VAL A 135 -4.66 -8.76 16.30
N ARG A 136 -5.26 -7.73 16.89
CA ARG A 136 -5.77 -7.79 18.28
C ARG A 136 -6.87 -8.85 18.42
N ALA A 137 -7.84 -8.87 17.52
CA ALA A 137 -8.92 -9.87 17.53
C ALA A 137 -8.41 -11.31 17.34
N LEU A 138 -7.38 -11.50 16.49
CA LEU A 138 -6.72 -12.78 16.34
C LEU A 138 -5.94 -13.18 17.58
N HIS A 139 -5.26 -12.24 18.23
CA HIS A 139 -4.53 -12.50 19.47
C HIS A 139 -5.46 -12.99 20.59
N GLU A 140 -6.65 -12.41 20.74
CA GLU A 140 -7.67 -12.81 21.73
C GLU A 140 -8.16 -14.26 21.57
N VAL A 141 -8.02 -14.84 20.38
CA VAL A 141 -8.39 -16.23 20.08
C VAL A 141 -7.18 -17.13 19.81
N ASP A 142 -6.00 -16.75 20.33
CA ASP A 142 -4.74 -17.49 20.19
C ASP A 142 -4.32 -17.73 18.73
N TYR A 143 -4.64 -16.76 17.87
CA TYR A 143 -4.40 -16.80 16.42
C TYR A 143 -5.02 -18.04 15.76
N ASP A 144 -6.20 -18.46 16.21
CA ASP A 144 -7.05 -19.42 15.52
C ASP A 144 -8.09 -18.68 14.66
N PRO A 145 -7.95 -18.68 13.32
CA PRO A 145 -8.88 -17.97 12.44
C PRO A 145 -10.28 -18.57 12.48
N LEU A 146 -10.45 -19.86 12.76
CA LEU A 146 -11.77 -20.50 12.82
C LEU A 146 -12.53 -20.07 14.08
N ARG A 147 -11.84 -19.93 15.22
CA ARG A 147 -12.44 -19.38 16.45
C ARG A 147 -12.94 -17.96 16.22
N LEU A 148 -12.13 -17.09 15.59
CA LEU A 148 -12.56 -15.73 15.25
C LEU A 148 -13.75 -15.74 14.28
N LYS A 149 -13.66 -16.46 13.16
CA LYS A 149 -14.73 -16.52 12.14
C LYS A 149 -16.05 -17.02 12.71
N LYS A 150 -16.01 -17.99 13.63
CA LYS A 150 -17.21 -18.54 14.32
C LYS A 150 -17.99 -17.48 15.09
N THR A 151 -17.32 -16.46 15.64
CA THR A 151 -17.98 -15.37 16.36
C THR A 151 -18.76 -14.42 15.45
N ARG A 152 -18.51 -14.46 14.12
CA ARG A 152 -19.09 -13.54 13.14
C ARG A 152 -18.81 -12.06 13.45
N THR A 153 -17.71 -11.78 14.15
CA THR A 153 -17.28 -10.41 14.50
C THR A 153 -17.05 -9.57 13.25
N LEU A 154 -17.69 -8.40 13.21
CA LEU A 154 -17.57 -7.44 12.12
C LEU A 154 -16.39 -6.50 12.40
N LEU A 155 -15.21 -6.89 11.93
CA LEU A 155 -13.99 -6.09 12.08
C LEU A 155 -13.90 -5.01 11.00
N GLY A 156 -13.52 -3.79 11.35
CA GLY A 156 -13.46 -2.67 10.42
C GLY A 156 -12.67 -2.95 9.14
N ASN A 157 -13.24 -2.64 7.97
CA ASN A 157 -12.64 -2.89 6.64
C ASN A 157 -12.24 -4.36 6.34
N CYS A 158 -12.48 -5.30 7.26
CA CYS A 158 -12.05 -6.68 7.14
C CYS A 158 -13.20 -7.56 6.69
N HIS A 159 -12.95 -8.38 5.67
CA HIS A 159 -13.89 -9.30 5.08
C HIS A 159 -13.38 -10.72 5.24
N TYR A 160 -14.27 -11.68 5.43
CA TYR A 160 -13.89 -13.09 5.44
C TYR A 160 -15.05 -14.01 5.08
N TRP A 161 -14.72 -15.18 4.55
CA TRP A 161 -15.70 -16.22 4.25
C TRP A 161 -15.96 -17.11 5.46
N TRP A 162 -17.23 -17.38 5.77
CA TRP A 162 -17.63 -18.30 6.81
C TRP A 162 -18.90 -19.08 6.44
N LYS A 163 -18.82 -20.42 6.41
CA LYS A 163 -19.95 -21.33 6.17
C LYS A 163 -20.87 -20.95 5.00
N GLY A 164 -20.27 -20.57 3.86
CA GLY A 164 -21.02 -20.25 2.64
C GLY A 164 -21.45 -18.79 2.51
N GLU A 165 -21.04 -17.93 3.44
CA GLU A 165 -21.40 -16.53 3.48
C GLU A 165 -20.15 -15.65 3.55
N LEU A 166 -20.19 -14.52 2.83
CA LEU A 166 -19.20 -13.47 2.95
C LEU A 166 -19.59 -12.52 4.09
N ILE A 167 -18.79 -12.51 5.15
CA ILE A 167 -18.91 -11.55 6.24
C ILE A 167 -18.14 -10.28 5.87
N ILE A 168 -18.83 -9.14 5.91
CA ILE A 168 -18.28 -7.84 5.53
C ILE A 168 -18.26 -6.92 6.75
N GLY A 169 -17.05 -6.59 7.19
CA GLY A 169 -16.81 -5.56 8.17
C GLY A 169 -17.32 -4.19 7.74
N LYS A 170 -17.65 -3.33 8.71
CA LYS A 170 -18.06 -1.96 8.41
C LYS A 170 -16.88 -1.17 7.86
N ASP A 171 -17.16 -0.26 6.93
CA ASP A 171 -16.17 0.69 6.45
C ASP A 171 -15.63 1.53 7.60
N LEU A 172 -14.32 1.50 7.80
CA LEU A 172 -13.67 2.42 8.72
C LEU A 172 -13.62 3.83 8.12
N PRO A 173 -13.76 4.88 8.97
CA PRO A 173 -13.47 6.23 8.54
C PRO A 173 -12.08 6.33 7.94
N ARG A 174 -11.94 7.14 6.90
CA ARG A 174 -10.64 7.41 6.31
C ARG A 174 -9.74 8.15 7.27
N VAL A 175 -8.45 7.86 7.18
CA VAL A 175 -7.39 8.61 7.85
C VAL A 175 -7.56 10.09 7.48
N LYS A 176 -7.68 10.95 8.48
CA LYS A 176 -7.92 12.39 8.27
C LYS A 176 -6.64 13.13 7.87
N SER A 177 -5.51 12.70 8.41
CA SER A 177 -4.20 13.28 8.18
C SER A 177 -3.17 12.18 7.97
N ILE A 178 -2.41 12.25 6.88
CA ILE A 178 -1.32 11.27 6.63
C ILE A 178 -0.15 11.54 7.59
N GLU A 179 -0.09 12.74 8.19
CA GLU A 179 0.91 13.09 9.22
C GLU A 179 0.83 12.19 10.45
N GLU A 180 -0.34 11.60 10.73
CA GLU A 180 -0.56 10.73 11.89
C GLU A 180 -0.08 9.29 11.63
N LEU A 181 0.30 8.96 10.38
CA LEU A 181 0.79 7.63 10.04
C LEU A 181 2.30 7.54 10.30
N PRO A 182 2.77 6.44 10.92
CA PRO A 182 4.20 6.24 11.14
C PRO A 182 4.94 6.05 9.83
N SER A 183 6.23 6.36 9.85
CA SER A 183 7.09 6.29 8.68
C SER A 183 7.85 4.96 8.62
N PRO A 184 7.60 4.11 7.61
CA PRO A 184 8.36 2.86 7.45
C PRO A 184 9.82 3.06 7.05
N TYR A 185 10.17 4.26 6.57
CA TYR A 185 11.57 4.63 6.35
C TYR A 185 12.26 4.91 7.68
N LEU A 186 11.69 5.78 8.51
CA LEU A 186 12.30 6.16 9.79
C LEU A 186 12.30 5.03 10.82
N ASP A 187 11.36 4.08 10.70
CA ASP A 187 11.35 2.84 11.50
C ASP A 187 12.42 1.82 11.05
N GLY A 188 13.13 2.06 9.95
CA GLY A 188 14.14 1.15 9.38
C GLY A 188 13.55 -0.08 8.68
N LEU A 189 12.22 -0.21 8.60
CA LEU A 189 11.54 -1.34 7.94
C LEU A 189 11.86 -1.43 6.45
N MET A 190 12.22 -0.30 5.82
CA MET A 190 12.53 -0.23 4.40
C MET A 190 14.01 -0.45 4.05
N ASP A 191 14.91 -0.57 5.03
CA ASP A 191 16.36 -0.47 4.82
C ASP A 191 16.91 -1.47 3.81
N LYS A 192 16.40 -2.71 3.84
CA LYS A 192 16.87 -3.78 2.95
C LYS A 192 16.47 -3.59 1.49
N PHE A 193 15.58 -2.65 1.18
CA PHE A 193 15.14 -2.36 -0.20
C PHE A 193 16.03 -1.32 -0.88
N PHE A 194 16.98 -0.70 -0.17
CA PHE A 194 18.04 0.12 -0.76
C PHE A 194 19.11 -0.77 -1.43
N ASP A 195 18.70 -1.56 -2.42
CA ASP A 195 19.51 -2.57 -3.12
C ASP A 195 20.12 -2.07 -4.45
N GLY A 196 19.87 -0.79 -4.79
CA GLY A 196 20.29 -0.19 -6.06
C GLY A 196 19.39 -0.54 -7.26
N VAL A 197 18.30 -1.27 -7.04
CA VAL A 197 17.37 -1.75 -8.08
C VAL A 197 15.96 -1.21 -7.84
N LEU A 198 15.48 -1.24 -6.61
CA LEU A 198 14.15 -0.75 -6.24
C LEU A 198 14.14 0.78 -6.12
N THR A 199 13.08 1.38 -6.63
CA THR A 199 12.79 2.82 -6.55
C THR A 199 12.04 3.13 -5.25
N PRO A 200 12.59 4.02 -4.39
CA PRO A 200 11.87 4.51 -3.22
C PRO A 200 10.52 5.12 -3.61
N LEU A 201 9.51 4.84 -2.80
CA LEU A 201 8.13 5.25 -3.05
C LEU A 201 7.61 6.02 -1.84
N ILE A 202 7.09 7.22 -2.05
CA ILE A 202 6.44 8.03 -1.02
C ILE A 202 4.94 8.21 -1.31
N HIS A 203 4.22 8.66 -0.30
CA HIS A 203 2.81 9.02 -0.39
C HIS A 203 2.59 10.33 0.37
N THR A 204 1.97 11.34 -0.23
CA THR A 204 1.78 12.65 0.40
C THR A 204 0.33 13.14 0.36
N THR A 205 -0.49 12.50 -0.47
CA THR A 205 -1.91 12.78 -0.64
C THR A 205 -2.68 11.49 -0.88
N ARG A 206 -3.72 11.24 -0.09
CA ARG A 206 -4.57 10.06 -0.19
C ARG A 206 -5.98 10.45 -0.58
N GLY A 207 -6.46 9.86 -1.66
CA GLY A 207 -7.79 10.12 -2.21
C GLY A 207 -7.80 11.24 -3.25
N CYS A 208 -8.94 11.37 -3.92
CA CYS A 208 -9.08 12.17 -5.11
C CYS A 208 -10.49 12.77 -5.18
N PRO A 209 -10.66 14.11 -5.31
CA PRO A 209 -11.99 14.73 -5.27
C PRO A 209 -12.84 14.48 -6.53
N PHE A 210 -12.29 13.80 -7.53
CA PHE A 210 -12.99 13.47 -8.78
C PHE A 210 -13.77 12.16 -8.65
N THR A 211 -14.83 12.03 -9.42
CA THR A 211 -15.79 10.89 -9.36
C THR A 211 -15.80 10.06 -10.65
N CYS A 212 -14.65 9.99 -11.32
CA CYS A 212 -14.49 9.31 -12.61
C CYS A 212 -14.93 7.85 -12.52
N THR A 213 -15.83 7.41 -13.40
CA THR A 213 -16.53 6.12 -13.26
C THR A 213 -15.64 4.90 -13.48
N PHE A 214 -14.53 5.07 -14.20
CA PHE A 214 -13.54 4.02 -14.48
C PHE A 214 -12.43 3.92 -13.41
N CYS A 215 -12.35 4.87 -12.48
CA CYS A 215 -11.25 4.98 -11.54
C CYS A 215 -11.63 4.44 -10.16
N THR A 216 -10.78 3.59 -9.58
CA THR A 216 -10.97 3.09 -8.20
C THR A 216 -11.10 4.23 -7.19
N GLU A 217 -10.28 5.29 -7.31
CA GLU A 217 -10.35 6.47 -6.45
C GLU A 217 -11.54 7.39 -6.75
N GLY A 218 -12.27 7.15 -7.85
CA GLY A 218 -13.52 7.84 -8.16
C GLY A 218 -14.70 7.40 -7.27
N ALA A 219 -14.54 6.30 -6.52
CA ALA A 219 -15.56 5.81 -5.62
C ALA A 219 -15.78 6.75 -4.42
N THR A 220 -17.01 6.80 -3.92
CA THR A 220 -17.45 7.70 -2.83
C THR A 220 -16.63 7.56 -1.54
N TYR A 221 -15.95 6.44 -1.32
CA TYR A 221 -15.05 6.30 -0.18
C TYR A 221 -13.80 7.20 -0.34
N TYR A 222 -13.18 7.21 -1.52
CA TYR A 222 -11.87 7.84 -1.78
C TYR A 222 -11.95 9.33 -2.13
N ASN A 223 -13.15 9.91 -2.20
CA ASN A 223 -13.36 11.29 -2.64
C ASN A 223 -12.94 12.38 -1.63
N LYS A 224 -12.76 12.02 -0.35
CA LYS A 224 -12.14 12.89 0.65
C LYS A 224 -10.62 12.92 0.43
N VAL A 225 -9.94 14.00 0.79
CA VAL A 225 -8.49 14.09 0.59
C VAL A 225 -7.83 14.29 1.94
N ALA A 226 -6.90 13.40 2.27
CA ALA A 226 -5.98 13.55 3.39
C ALA A 226 -4.59 13.87 2.83
N GLN A 227 -3.82 14.68 3.53
CA GLN A 227 -2.50 15.11 3.06
C GLN A 227 -1.48 15.13 4.21
N ARG A 228 -0.20 15.14 3.83
CA ARG A 228 0.93 15.54 4.68
C ARG A 228 1.90 16.43 3.92
N VAL A 229 2.61 17.29 4.64
CA VAL A 229 3.70 18.15 4.17
C VAL A 229 5.03 17.77 4.82
N SER A 230 5.01 17.16 6.01
CA SER A 230 6.23 16.71 6.69
C SER A 230 6.87 15.55 5.90
N LEU A 231 7.88 15.89 5.11
CA LEU A 231 8.59 14.96 4.22
C LEU A 231 10.11 15.06 4.36
N GLU A 232 10.63 16.09 5.01
CA GLU A 232 12.07 16.38 5.00
C GLU A 232 12.89 15.24 5.60
N ASP A 233 12.53 14.77 6.80
CA ASP A 233 13.27 13.68 7.46
C ASP A 233 13.25 12.39 6.64
N GLU A 234 12.09 12.02 6.08
CA GLU A 234 11.98 10.84 5.22
C GLU A 234 12.80 10.99 3.94
N LEU A 235 12.74 12.15 3.28
CA LEU A 235 13.46 12.37 2.03
C LEU A 235 14.96 12.45 2.25
N ARG A 236 15.44 13.01 3.36
CA ARG A 236 16.85 12.95 3.76
C ARG A 236 17.28 11.52 4.02
N TYR A 237 16.50 10.78 4.80
CA TYR A 237 16.74 9.37 5.10
C TYR A 237 16.92 8.54 3.82
N ILE A 238 16.01 8.75 2.85
CA ILE A 238 16.04 8.09 1.55
C ILE A 238 17.25 8.55 0.74
N ALA A 239 17.49 9.86 0.62
CA ALA A 239 18.56 10.40 -0.22
C ALA A 239 19.97 9.95 0.24
N GLU A 240 20.18 9.78 1.54
CA GLU A 240 21.42 9.23 2.10
C GLU A 240 21.67 7.76 1.74
N ARG A 241 20.63 7.00 1.40
CA ARG A 241 20.67 5.53 1.24
C ARG A 241 20.33 5.03 -0.16
N VAL A 242 19.65 5.84 -0.97
CA VAL A 242 19.13 5.46 -2.31
C VAL A 242 20.22 5.01 -3.29
N GLY A 243 21.45 5.46 -3.07
CA GLY A 243 22.60 5.07 -3.88
C GLY A 243 22.41 5.46 -5.35
N GLY A 244 22.53 4.49 -6.25
CA GLY A 244 22.50 4.72 -7.70
C GLY A 244 21.13 4.90 -8.33
N VAL A 245 20.03 4.77 -7.58
CA VAL A 245 18.67 4.86 -8.15
C VAL A 245 18.26 6.33 -8.27
N PRO A 246 18.09 6.86 -9.49
CA PRO A 246 17.89 8.31 -9.69
C PRO A 246 16.41 8.74 -9.52
N ASP A 247 15.50 7.78 -9.39
CA ASP A 247 14.06 7.99 -9.34
C ASP A 247 13.54 8.07 -7.91
N LEU A 248 12.54 8.93 -7.70
CA LEU A 248 11.62 8.88 -6.57
C LEU A 248 10.20 8.70 -7.11
N GLY A 249 9.51 7.66 -6.64
CA GLY A 249 8.09 7.47 -6.91
C GLY A 249 7.22 8.22 -5.90
N CYS A 250 6.08 8.76 -6.33
CA CYS A 250 5.03 9.25 -5.46
C CYS A 250 3.68 8.71 -5.93
N THR A 251 2.91 8.14 -5.00
CA THR A 251 1.62 7.50 -5.30
C THR A 251 0.45 8.48 -5.36
N ASP A 252 0.71 9.78 -5.25
CA ASP A 252 -0.33 10.81 -5.32
C ASP A 252 -1.02 10.83 -6.69
N ALA A 253 -2.36 10.88 -6.68
CA ALA A 253 -3.16 10.87 -7.90
C ALA A 253 -3.21 12.23 -8.64
N ASN A 254 -2.83 13.33 -7.98
CA ASN A 254 -3.01 14.70 -8.49
C ASN A 254 -1.95 15.70 -7.95
N PHE A 255 -0.66 15.36 -7.97
CA PHE A 255 0.38 16.22 -7.41
C PHE A 255 0.48 17.58 -8.13
N GLY A 256 0.57 18.66 -7.35
CA GLY A 256 0.55 20.03 -7.82
C GLY A 256 -0.85 20.66 -7.87
N MET A 257 -1.91 19.88 -7.60
CA MET A 257 -3.28 20.39 -7.57
C MET A 257 -3.60 21.15 -6.27
N PHE A 258 -3.01 20.75 -5.13
CA PHE A 258 -3.33 21.28 -3.81
C PHE A 258 -2.36 22.38 -3.38
N LYS A 259 -2.79 23.31 -2.51
CA LYS A 259 -1.93 24.43 -2.06
C LYS A 259 -0.66 23.91 -1.37
N GLN A 260 -0.81 22.85 -0.60
CA GLN A 260 0.22 22.13 0.13
C GLN A 260 1.33 21.60 -0.79
N ASP A 261 0.99 21.26 -2.04
CA ASP A 261 1.96 20.68 -2.99
C ASP A 261 3.07 21.67 -3.38
N ILE A 262 2.86 22.99 -3.20
CA ILE A 262 3.92 23.99 -3.36
C ILE A 262 5.01 23.77 -2.32
N GLU A 263 4.63 23.51 -1.07
CA GLU A 263 5.58 23.30 0.01
C GLU A 263 6.25 21.94 -0.11
N LYS A 264 5.51 20.90 -0.46
CA LYS A 264 6.09 19.58 -0.76
C LYS A 264 7.11 19.66 -1.89
N ALA A 265 6.82 20.41 -2.96
CA ALA A 265 7.76 20.64 -4.05
C ALA A 265 8.99 21.44 -3.59
N ARG A 266 8.84 22.38 -2.65
CA ARG A 266 9.97 23.13 -2.06
C ARG A 266 10.90 22.19 -1.31
N ILE A 267 10.35 21.28 -0.50
CA ILE A 267 11.13 20.28 0.25
C ILE A 267 11.83 19.33 -0.74
N ILE A 268 11.13 18.80 -1.74
CA ILE A 268 11.78 17.94 -2.75
C ILE A 268 12.91 18.70 -3.47
N HIS A 269 12.69 19.97 -3.81
CA HIS A 269 13.71 20.80 -4.44
C HIS A 269 14.93 21.10 -3.55
N SER A 270 14.75 21.25 -2.22
CA SER A 270 15.89 21.40 -1.32
C SER A 270 16.72 20.11 -1.26
N ILE A 271 16.06 18.95 -1.25
CA ILE A 271 16.73 17.64 -1.31
C ILE A 271 17.49 17.48 -2.63
N GLN A 272 16.92 17.91 -3.77
CA GLN A 272 17.62 17.93 -5.05
C GLN A 272 18.90 18.77 -5.03
N LYS A 273 18.89 19.92 -4.36
CA LYS A 273 20.06 20.79 -4.27
C LYS A 273 21.16 20.21 -3.38
N GLU A 274 20.76 19.50 -2.32
CA GLU A 274 21.69 18.99 -1.33
C GLU A 274 22.30 17.63 -1.73
N TYR A 275 21.48 16.73 -2.28
CA TYR A 275 21.88 15.34 -2.58
C TYR A 275 22.02 15.06 -4.07
N ASP A 276 21.73 16.04 -4.93
CA ASP A 276 21.65 15.84 -6.37
C ASP A 276 20.62 14.74 -6.77
N TRP A 277 19.61 14.54 -5.91
CA TRP A 277 18.57 13.51 -6.02
C TRP A 277 17.23 14.05 -5.45
N PRO A 278 16.06 13.66 -5.98
CA PRO A 278 15.85 12.79 -7.13
C PRO A 278 16.09 13.50 -8.46
N LYS A 279 16.66 12.77 -9.42
CA LYS A 279 16.79 13.23 -10.81
C LYS A 279 15.49 13.09 -11.57
N ARG A 280 14.65 12.13 -11.19
CA ARG A 280 13.32 11.89 -11.75
C ARG A 280 12.31 11.71 -10.62
N PHE A 281 11.19 12.43 -10.71
CA PHE A 281 10.09 12.37 -9.78
C PHE A 281 8.85 11.84 -10.50
N SER A 282 8.58 10.55 -10.31
CA SER A 282 7.50 9.83 -10.98
C SER A 282 6.21 9.98 -10.18
N VAL A 283 5.29 10.80 -10.67
CA VAL A 283 3.99 11.09 -10.02
C VAL A 283 2.92 11.47 -11.05
N SER A 284 1.65 11.24 -10.72
CA SER A 284 0.55 11.76 -11.53
C SER A 284 0.34 13.26 -11.26
N THR A 285 0.47 14.09 -12.28
CA THR A 285 0.28 15.54 -12.16
C THR A 285 -1.19 15.95 -12.05
N GLY A 286 -1.42 17.09 -11.40
CA GLY A 286 -2.75 17.63 -11.13
C GLY A 286 -3.63 17.79 -12.37
N LYS A 287 -4.85 17.27 -12.30
CA LYS A 287 -5.86 17.34 -13.38
C LYS A 287 -6.57 18.70 -13.48
N ASN A 288 -6.30 19.61 -12.53
CA ASN A 288 -6.84 20.96 -12.46
C ASN A 288 -5.78 21.92 -11.88
N LYS A 289 -6.08 23.22 -11.76
CA LYS A 289 -5.19 24.25 -11.19
C LYS A 289 -3.86 24.39 -11.93
N LYS A 290 -3.96 24.54 -13.26
CA LYS A 290 -2.85 24.61 -14.23
C LYS A 290 -1.68 25.48 -13.77
N GLU A 291 -1.93 26.70 -13.31
CA GLU A 291 -0.88 27.62 -12.85
C GLU A 291 -0.04 27.02 -11.71
N ARG A 292 -0.69 26.36 -10.75
CA ARG A 292 0.01 25.71 -9.63
C ARG A 292 0.85 24.52 -10.10
N VAL A 293 0.27 23.69 -10.97
CA VAL A 293 0.98 22.54 -11.56
C VAL A 293 2.22 23.02 -12.32
N ILE A 294 2.11 24.09 -13.10
CA ILE A 294 3.22 24.71 -13.82
C ILE A 294 4.27 25.25 -12.84
N ASN A 295 3.87 25.92 -11.76
CA ASN A 295 4.80 26.44 -10.76
C ASN A 295 5.58 25.32 -10.06
N VAL A 296 4.90 24.22 -9.70
CA VAL A 296 5.52 23.03 -9.13
C VAL A 296 6.49 22.38 -10.12
N ALA A 297 6.09 22.23 -11.39
CA ALA A 297 6.96 21.68 -12.43
C ALA A 297 8.21 22.54 -12.68
N LYS A 298 8.05 23.87 -12.73
CA LYS A 298 9.19 24.80 -12.83
C LYS A 298 10.15 24.67 -11.65
N MET A 299 9.63 24.46 -10.45
CA MET A 299 10.43 24.30 -9.24
C MET A 299 11.25 22.99 -9.26
N LEU A 300 10.63 21.89 -9.68
CA LEU A 300 11.29 20.56 -9.74
C LEU A 300 12.13 20.35 -11.01
N GLY A 301 12.03 21.28 -11.97
CA GLY A 301 12.82 21.28 -13.19
C GLY A 301 12.67 20.01 -14.00
N GLN A 302 13.78 19.44 -14.45
CA GLN A 302 13.80 18.23 -15.29
C GLN A 302 13.32 16.96 -14.57
N ALA A 303 13.19 16.99 -13.24
CA ALA A 303 12.74 15.81 -12.52
C ALA A 303 11.25 15.53 -12.69
N LEU A 304 10.40 16.55 -12.92
CA LEU A 304 8.96 16.35 -13.06
C LEU A 304 8.50 16.53 -14.51
N ASN A 305 7.99 15.44 -15.10
CA ASN A 305 7.28 15.50 -16.38
C ASN A 305 5.80 15.82 -16.15
N VAL A 306 5.27 16.82 -16.86
CA VAL A 306 3.86 17.18 -16.80
C VAL A 306 3.05 16.37 -17.81
N ALA A 307 2.05 15.65 -17.33
CA ALA A 307 1.13 14.89 -18.18
C ALA A 307 -0.29 15.47 -18.11
N ALA A 308 -1.00 15.44 -19.26
CA ALA A 308 -2.40 15.82 -19.33
C ALA A 308 -3.30 14.59 -19.31
N SER A 309 -4.23 14.52 -18.37
CA SER A 309 -5.16 13.39 -18.21
C SER A 309 -6.41 13.52 -19.10
N LEU A 310 -6.28 13.75 -20.40
CA LEU A 310 -7.43 14.05 -21.28
C LEU A 310 -8.50 12.94 -21.33
N GLN A 311 -8.07 11.67 -21.33
CA GLN A 311 -8.90 10.45 -21.50
C GLN A 311 -9.57 10.30 -22.87
N SER A 312 -10.30 11.31 -23.35
CA SER A 312 -10.97 11.31 -24.65
C SER A 312 -11.17 12.74 -25.17
N THR A 313 -11.36 12.90 -26.47
CA THR A 313 -11.81 14.15 -27.12
C THR A 313 -13.28 14.10 -27.51
N ASP A 314 -13.96 12.97 -27.34
CA ASP A 314 -15.39 12.80 -27.60
C ASP A 314 -16.21 13.20 -26.36
N GLU A 315 -17.13 14.15 -26.53
CA GLU A 315 -17.95 14.71 -25.44
C GLU A 315 -18.85 13.66 -24.79
N ASN A 316 -19.44 12.75 -25.57
CA ASN A 316 -20.29 11.69 -25.02
C ASN A 316 -19.47 10.72 -24.16
N VAL A 317 -18.24 10.42 -24.59
CA VAL A 317 -17.33 9.60 -23.79
C VAL A 317 -16.98 10.31 -22.48
N LEU A 318 -16.62 11.60 -22.53
CA LEU A 318 -16.27 12.40 -21.35
C LEU A 318 -17.43 12.47 -20.34
N ASP A 319 -18.66 12.68 -20.81
CA ASP A 319 -19.87 12.68 -19.99
C ASP A 319 -20.09 11.31 -19.32
N ASN A 320 -19.98 10.22 -20.08
CA ASN A 320 -20.14 8.86 -19.56
C ASN A 320 -19.09 8.49 -18.50
N ILE A 321 -17.86 8.98 -18.66
CA ILE A 321 -16.77 8.72 -17.71
C ILE A 321 -16.67 9.76 -16.58
N LYS A 322 -17.55 10.77 -16.59
CA LYS A 322 -17.58 11.91 -15.65
C LYS A 322 -16.25 12.67 -15.60
N ARG A 323 -15.78 13.15 -16.76
CA ARG A 323 -14.49 13.85 -16.91
C ARG A 323 -14.58 15.25 -17.49
#